data_AF-A0A0M1VVX0-F1
#
_entry.id   AF-A0A0M1VVX0-F1
#
_cell.length_a   1.000
_cell.length_b   1.000
_cell.length_c   1.000
_cell.angle_alpha   90.00
_cell.angle_beta   90.00
_cell.angle_gamma   90.00
#
_symmetry.space_group_name_H-M   'P 1'
#
loop_
_entity.id
_entity.type
_entity.pdbx_description
1 polymer ?
#
loop_
_entity_poly.entity_id
_entity_poly.type
_entity_poly.pdbx_seq_one_letter_code
_entity_poly.pdbx_strand_id
1 'polypeptide(L)'
;MKNISARLKEKMDAIKNDKGNINTSVVNTELKPVNPFDSLYSEEDFSYINEILEEEDLREFLKDRTKKLLIQKDFTVIFLGDTLEEVFQKIGNHKNGTYQKWLHLVGINERTALRYRNKANLFKKAISFNAKKVIFELSHDNIQVILDNKDIEEKVLNAIENGANKKDIQKLLTTEQLSFNIKQEKETFEKDINFSSISNEIFDKWENLDSRKKKKVETLFIKIKKIINS
;
A
#
# COMPACT_ATOMS: atom_id res chain seq x y z
N MET A 1 -66.50 8.23 -27.40
CA MET A 1 -65.15 8.03 -26.81
C MET A 1 -64.42 6.99 -27.66
N LYS A 2 -63.43 7.38 -28.47
CA LYS A 2 -62.69 6.43 -29.34
C LYS A 2 -61.83 5.50 -28.47
N ASN A 3 -61.96 4.19 -28.72
CA ASN A 3 -61.35 3.10 -27.96
C ASN A 3 -59.81 3.23 -27.94
N ILE A 4 -59.21 3.14 -26.76
CA ILE A 4 -57.76 3.33 -26.48
C ILE A 4 -56.90 2.42 -27.38
N SER A 5 -57.42 1.25 -27.75
CA SER A 5 -56.78 0.31 -28.67
C SER A 5 -56.52 0.89 -30.07
N ALA A 6 -57.44 1.73 -30.60
CA ALA A 6 -57.27 2.36 -31.91
C ALA A 6 -56.16 3.42 -31.90
N ARG A 7 -56.03 4.16 -30.80
CA ARG A 7 -55.00 5.20 -30.60
C ARG A 7 -53.60 4.62 -30.46
N LEU A 8 -53.49 3.42 -29.86
CA LEU A 8 -52.22 2.70 -29.77
C LEU A 8 -51.77 2.15 -31.12
N LYS A 9 -52.72 1.67 -31.93
CA LYS A 9 -52.42 1.14 -33.27
C LYS A 9 -51.92 2.24 -34.22
N GLU A 10 -52.58 3.40 -34.25
CA GLU A 10 -52.11 4.57 -35.02
C GLU A 10 -50.71 5.03 -34.61
N LYS A 11 -50.38 5.02 -33.31
CA LYS A 11 -49.02 5.35 -32.84
C LYS A 11 -47.98 4.31 -33.23
N MET A 12 -48.33 3.02 -33.22
CA MET A 12 -47.42 1.95 -33.63
C MET A 12 -47.15 1.95 -35.13
N ASP A 13 -48.16 2.29 -35.95
CA ASP A 13 -48.01 2.37 -37.40
C ASP A 13 -47.25 3.64 -37.83
N ALA A 14 -47.39 4.76 -37.11
CA ALA A 14 -46.55 5.94 -37.28
C ALA A 14 -45.05 5.66 -37.00
N ILE A 15 -44.75 4.90 -35.93
CA ILE A 15 -43.37 4.53 -35.57
C ILE A 15 -42.75 3.55 -36.58
N LYS A 16 -43.54 2.71 -37.24
CA LYS A 16 -43.04 1.80 -38.29
C LYS A 16 -42.69 2.53 -39.59
N ASN A 17 -43.43 3.58 -39.94
CA ASN A 17 -43.19 4.35 -41.16
C ASN A 17 -42.02 5.34 -41.03
N ASP A 18 -41.66 5.78 -39.81
CA ASP A 18 -40.50 6.64 -39.57
C ASP A 18 -39.15 5.89 -39.55
N LYS A 19 -39.16 4.55 -39.57
CA LYS A 19 -37.92 3.74 -39.66
C LYS A 19 -37.32 3.68 -41.07
N GLY A 20 -37.92 4.36 -42.05
CA GLY A 20 -37.47 4.38 -43.44
C GLY A 20 -36.49 5.49 -43.82
N ASN A 21 -36.20 6.47 -42.94
CA ASN A 21 -35.38 7.61 -43.37
C ASN A 21 -34.64 8.32 -42.22
N ILE A 22 -33.68 7.64 -41.60
CA ILE A 22 -32.66 8.31 -40.80
C ILE A 22 -31.29 7.73 -41.16
N ASN A 23 -30.68 8.31 -42.20
CA ASN A 23 -29.23 8.30 -42.35
C ASN A 23 -28.64 9.15 -41.23
N THR A 24 -28.53 8.58 -40.03
CA THR A 24 -27.62 9.07 -39.02
C THR A 24 -26.38 8.22 -39.12
N SER A 25 -25.29 8.85 -39.57
CA SER A 25 -23.93 8.40 -39.37
C SER A 25 -23.72 8.22 -37.87
N VAL A 26 -24.04 7.03 -37.36
CA VAL A 26 -23.62 6.61 -36.03
C VAL A 26 -22.13 6.41 -36.15
N VAL A 27 -21.38 7.46 -35.86
CA VAL A 27 -20.02 7.33 -35.37
C VAL A 27 -20.16 6.43 -34.16
N ASN A 28 -19.88 5.13 -34.35
CA ASN A 28 -19.60 4.22 -33.27
C ASN A 28 -18.30 4.72 -32.63
N THR A 29 -18.39 5.76 -31.81
CA THR A 29 -17.42 5.94 -30.75
C THR A 29 -17.69 4.79 -29.80
N GLU A 30 -17.02 3.67 -30.06
CA GLU A 30 -16.70 2.71 -29.02
C GLU A 30 -16.17 3.56 -27.85
N LEU A 31 -16.98 3.74 -26.81
CA LEU A 31 -16.49 4.21 -25.53
C LEU A 31 -15.57 3.09 -25.06
N LYS A 32 -14.31 3.15 -25.46
CA LYS A 32 -13.26 2.33 -24.87
C LYS A 32 -13.40 2.51 -23.37
N PRO A 33 -13.48 1.43 -22.58
CA PRO A 33 -13.51 1.57 -21.14
C PRO A 33 -12.30 2.43 -20.76
N VAL A 34 -12.55 3.64 -20.28
CA VAL A 34 -11.49 4.53 -19.82
C VAL A 34 -10.88 3.82 -18.63
N ASN A 35 -9.64 3.35 -18.78
CA ASN A 35 -8.97 2.74 -17.67
C ASN A 35 -8.81 3.86 -16.63
N PRO A 36 -9.29 3.70 -15.38
CA PRO A 36 -9.21 4.76 -14.37
C PRO A 36 -7.75 5.17 -14.06
N PHE A 37 -6.77 4.41 -14.55
CA PHE A 37 -5.35 4.71 -14.46
C PHE A 37 -4.80 5.49 -15.68
N ASP A 38 -5.56 5.68 -16.77
CA ASP A 38 -5.11 6.42 -17.96
C ASP A 38 -4.83 7.90 -17.67
N SER A 39 -5.55 8.46 -16.70
CA SER A 39 -5.38 9.83 -16.19
C SER A 39 -4.32 9.94 -15.09
N LEU A 40 -3.70 8.83 -14.67
CA LEU A 40 -2.70 8.83 -13.60
C LEU A 40 -1.37 9.44 -14.06
N TYR A 41 -1.07 9.34 -15.36
CA TYR A 41 0.19 9.77 -15.96
C TYR A 41 -0.04 10.76 -17.09
N SER A 42 0.69 11.88 -17.07
CA SER A 42 0.75 12.85 -18.15
C SER A 42 1.99 12.65 -19.01
N GLU A 43 2.12 13.38 -20.13
CA GLU A 43 3.31 13.27 -20.98
C GLU A 43 4.56 13.87 -20.31
N GLU A 44 4.38 14.91 -19.50
CA GLU A 44 5.44 15.60 -18.76
C GLU A 44 6.15 14.67 -17.76
N ASP A 45 5.44 13.66 -17.25
CA ASP A 45 5.99 12.63 -16.36
C ASP A 45 7.12 11.83 -17.01
N PHE A 46 7.15 11.81 -18.35
CA PHE A 46 8.11 11.08 -19.15
C PHE A 46 9.10 12.00 -19.86
N SER A 47 9.20 13.26 -19.41
CA SER A 47 10.15 14.24 -19.97
C SER A 47 11.62 13.80 -19.90
N TYR A 48 11.99 12.96 -18.91
CA TYR A 48 13.32 12.37 -18.82
C TYR A 48 13.72 11.52 -20.04
N ILE A 49 12.75 11.03 -20.83
CA ILE A 49 13.03 10.31 -22.09
C ILE A 49 13.65 11.25 -23.13
N ASN A 50 13.39 12.56 -23.03
CA ASN A 50 14.00 13.54 -23.92
C ASN A 50 15.53 13.58 -23.82
N GLU A 51 16.09 13.17 -22.68
CA GLU A 51 17.53 13.13 -22.44
C GLU A 51 18.20 11.87 -23.02
N ILE A 52 17.41 10.88 -23.47
CA ILE A 52 17.90 9.56 -23.93
C ILE A 52 17.97 9.48 -25.46
N LEU A 53 17.12 10.22 -26.17
CA LEU A 53 16.94 10.13 -27.62
C LEU A 53 16.77 11.51 -28.26
N GLU A 54 17.46 11.75 -29.38
CA GLU A 54 17.34 13.00 -30.15
C GLU A 54 16.21 12.99 -31.20
N GLU A 55 15.78 11.80 -31.65
CA GLU A 55 14.73 11.64 -32.65
C GLU A 55 13.34 11.79 -32.01
N GLU A 56 12.54 12.76 -32.46
CA GLU A 56 11.21 13.06 -31.89
C GLU A 56 10.25 11.87 -32.00
N ASP A 57 10.12 11.27 -33.17
CA ASP A 57 9.21 10.15 -33.40
C ASP A 57 9.51 8.96 -32.46
N LEU A 58 10.80 8.68 -32.20
CA LEU A 58 11.20 7.63 -31.26
C LEU A 58 10.96 8.02 -29.79
N ARG A 59 11.15 9.30 -29.42
CA ARG A 59 10.81 9.80 -28.08
C ARG A 59 9.33 9.65 -27.79
N GLU A 60 8.48 10.13 -28.71
CA GLU A 60 7.02 10.06 -28.56
C GLU A 60 6.56 8.60 -28.46
N PHE A 61 7.08 7.72 -29.30
CA PHE A 61 6.82 6.28 -29.22
C PHE A 61 7.21 5.72 -27.84
N LEU A 62 8.41 6.04 -27.34
CA LEU A 62 8.88 5.50 -26.06
C LEU A 62 8.07 6.05 -24.88
N LYS A 63 7.66 7.33 -24.91
CA LYS A 63 6.73 7.91 -23.92
C LYS A 63 5.39 7.19 -23.90
N ASP A 64 4.77 6.98 -25.06
CA ASP A 64 3.50 6.23 -25.18
C ASP A 64 3.63 4.80 -24.61
N ARG A 65 4.70 4.08 -24.98
CA ARG A 65 4.93 2.72 -24.48
C ARG A 65 5.22 2.68 -22.99
N THR A 66 5.97 3.64 -22.47
CA THR A 66 6.24 3.77 -21.03
C THR A 66 4.96 4.04 -20.25
N LYS A 67 4.12 4.96 -20.74
CA LYS A 67 2.80 5.24 -20.15
C LYS A 67 1.96 3.97 -20.07
N LYS A 68 1.81 3.26 -21.19
CA LYS A 68 1.05 1.99 -21.24
C LYS A 68 1.60 0.94 -20.28
N LEU A 69 2.92 0.80 -20.21
CA LEU A 69 3.58 -0.14 -19.31
C LEU A 69 3.30 0.16 -17.84
N LEU A 70 3.45 1.42 -17.42
CA LEU A 70 3.23 1.83 -16.03
C LEU A 70 1.76 1.68 -15.62
N ILE A 71 0.82 2.09 -16.48
CA ILE A 71 -0.62 1.90 -16.26
C ILE A 71 -0.93 0.42 -16.03
N GLN A 72 -0.45 -0.46 -16.91
CA GLN A 72 -0.70 -1.90 -16.78
C GLN A 72 -0.07 -2.47 -15.51
N LYS A 73 1.17 -2.06 -15.20
CA LYS A 73 1.89 -2.48 -13.98
C LYS A 73 1.11 -2.09 -12.73
N ASP A 74 0.66 -0.85 -12.64
CA ASP A 74 0.01 -0.31 -11.45
C ASP A 74 -1.42 -0.84 -11.28
N PHE A 75 -2.17 -0.95 -12.37
CA PHE A 75 -3.46 -1.64 -12.38
C PHE A 75 -3.34 -3.06 -11.84
N THR A 76 -2.34 -3.82 -12.33
CA THR A 76 -2.09 -5.19 -11.89
C THR A 76 -1.78 -5.27 -10.40
N VAL A 77 -0.98 -4.34 -9.87
CA VAL A 77 -0.65 -4.28 -8.44
C VAL A 77 -1.90 -4.07 -7.59
N ILE A 78 -2.78 -3.15 -7.97
CA ILE A 78 -4.01 -2.87 -7.22
C ILE A 78 -4.99 -4.04 -7.33
N PHE A 79 -5.23 -4.55 -8.53
CA PHE A 79 -6.13 -5.69 -8.75
C PHE A 79 -5.71 -6.92 -7.94
N LEU A 80 -4.41 -7.27 -7.98
CA LEU A 80 -3.89 -8.38 -7.18
C LEU A 80 -3.98 -8.06 -5.68
N GLY A 81 -3.60 -6.86 -5.26
CA GLY A 81 -3.66 -6.45 -3.86
C GLY A 81 -5.07 -6.57 -3.28
N ASP A 82 -6.08 -6.16 -4.03
CA ASP A 82 -7.50 -6.26 -3.64
C ASP A 82 -7.96 -7.72 -3.53
N THR A 83 -7.67 -8.52 -4.56
CA THR A 83 -8.00 -9.95 -4.56
C THR A 83 -7.35 -10.67 -3.37
N LEU A 84 -6.08 -10.37 -3.11
CA LEU A 84 -5.32 -10.96 -2.00
C LEU A 84 -5.86 -10.52 -0.65
N GLU A 85 -6.27 -9.25 -0.51
CA GLU A 85 -6.87 -8.72 0.72
C GLU A 85 -8.21 -9.39 1.00
N GLU A 86 -9.09 -9.52 0.00
CA GLU A 86 -10.38 -10.20 0.14
C GLU A 86 -10.21 -11.65 0.63
N VAL A 87 -9.30 -12.39 0.00
CA VAL A 87 -8.98 -13.76 0.41
C VAL A 87 -8.39 -13.76 1.83
N PHE A 88 -7.47 -12.86 2.15
CA PHE A 88 -6.89 -12.77 3.50
C PHE A 88 -7.95 -12.46 4.58
N GLN A 89 -8.88 -11.55 4.32
CA GLN A 89 -9.97 -11.27 5.26
C GLN A 89 -10.85 -12.50 5.51
N LYS A 90 -11.02 -13.37 4.49
CA LYS A 90 -11.82 -14.58 4.61
C LYS A 90 -11.09 -15.73 5.31
N ILE A 91 -9.82 -15.96 4.98
CA ILE A 91 -9.09 -17.18 5.40
C ILE A 91 -7.72 -16.93 6.06
N GLY A 92 -7.32 -15.68 6.24
CA GLY A 92 -6.03 -15.29 6.84
C GLY A 92 -5.84 -15.78 8.27
N ASN A 93 -6.92 -15.76 9.06
CA ASN A 93 -6.95 -16.26 10.45
C ASN A 93 -7.46 -17.70 10.56
N HIS A 94 -7.69 -18.39 9.43
CA HIS A 94 -8.14 -19.77 9.46
C HIS A 94 -7.01 -20.69 9.95
N LYS A 95 -7.38 -21.79 10.63
CA LYS A 95 -6.43 -22.75 11.20
C LYS A 95 -5.46 -23.28 10.13
N ASN A 96 -4.28 -23.71 10.57
CA ASN A 96 -3.29 -24.44 9.75
C ASN A 96 -2.70 -23.67 8.56
N GLY A 97 -2.62 -22.33 8.64
CA GLY A 97 -1.97 -21.50 7.61
C GLY A 97 -2.64 -21.62 6.24
N THR A 98 -3.97 -21.60 6.22
CA THR A 98 -4.76 -21.86 4.99
C THR A 98 -4.46 -20.83 3.91
N TYR A 99 -4.30 -19.56 4.28
CA TYR A 99 -3.91 -18.49 3.37
C TYR A 99 -2.52 -18.73 2.75
N GLN A 100 -1.53 -19.12 3.56
CA GLN A 100 -0.16 -19.42 3.09
C GLN A 100 -0.13 -20.60 2.11
N LYS A 101 -0.90 -21.65 2.40
CA LYS A 101 -1.06 -22.80 1.49
C LYS A 101 -1.70 -22.39 0.16
N TRP A 102 -2.74 -21.56 0.22
CA TRP A 102 -3.38 -21.04 -0.99
C TRP A 102 -2.43 -20.18 -1.81
N LEU A 103 -1.68 -19.28 -1.17
CA LEU A 103 -0.64 -18.47 -1.83
C LEU A 103 0.40 -19.33 -2.56
N HIS A 104 0.85 -20.41 -1.92
CA HIS A 104 1.76 -21.38 -2.53
C HIS A 104 1.15 -22.04 -3.78
N LEU A 105 -0.13 -22.43 -3.73
CA LEU A 105 -0.82 -23.04 -4.89
C LEU A 105 -0.96 -22.08 -6.08
N VAL A 106 -1.17 -20.79 -5.82
CA VAL A 106 -1.26 -19.77 -6.88
C VAL A 106 0.09 -19.16 -7.27
N GLY A 107 1.19 -19.66 -6.70
CA GLY A 107 2.55 -19.23 -7.05
C GLY A 107 2.94 -17.84 -6.55
N ILE A 108 2.31 -17.33 -5.49
CA ILE A 108 2.58 -16.00 -4.94
C ILE A 108 3.33 -16.12 -3.61
N ASN A 109 4.48 -15.45 -3.49
CA ASN A 109 5.22 -15.39 -2.24
C ASN A 109 4.47 -14.53 -1.19
N GLU A 110 4.49 -14.96 0.08
CA GLU A 110 3.84 -14.27 1.21
C GLU A 110 4.22 -12.78 1.32
N ARG A 111 5.51 -12.45 1.16
CA ARG A 111 6.00 -11.07 1.20
C ARG A 111 5.46 -10.25 0.03
N THR A 112 5.42 -10.82 -1.17
CA THR A 112 4.81 -10.16 -2.34
C THR A 112 3.32 -9.93 -2.11
N ALA A 113 2.63 -10.92 -1.54
CA ALA A 113 1.21 -10.78 -1.25
C ALA A 113 0.95 -9.67 -0.23
N LEU A 114 1.70 -9.62 0.87
CA LEU A 114 1.63 -8.56 1.86
C LEU A 114 1.89 -7.18 1.23
N ARG A 115 2.93 -7.05 0.40
CA ARG A 115 3.27 -5.80 -0.28
C ARG A 115 2.13 -5.28 -1.16
N TYR A 116 1.50 -6.15 -1.96
CA TYR A 116 0.39 -5.76 -2.82
C TYR A 116 -0.85 -5.38 -2.02
N ARG A 117 -1.19 -6.16 -0.99
CA ARG A 117 -2.29 -5.83 -0.06
C ARG A 117 -2.09 -4.47 0.60
N ASN A 118 -0.91 -4.23 1.16
CA ASN A 118 -0.58 -2.96 1.81
C ASN A 118 -0.69 -1.78 0.84
N LYS A 119 -0.12 -1.90 -0.36
CA LYS A 119 -0.19 -0.84 -1.37
C LYS A 119 -1.64 -0.57 -1.80
N ALA A 120 -2.44 -1.61 -2.02
CA ALA A 120 -3.85 -1.47 -2.37
C ALA A 120 -4.69 -0.85 -1.24
N ASN A 121 -4.46 -1.27 0.01
CA ASN A 121 -5.15 -0.74 1.18
C ASN A 121 -4.88 0.76 1.38
N LEU A 122 -3.64 1.22 1.18
CA LEU A 122 -3.32 2.64 1.24
C LEU A 122 -3.90 3.40 0.03
N PHE A 123 -3.79 2.82 -1.18
CA PHE A 123 -4.31 3.40 -2.41
C PHE A 123 -5.82 3.70 -2.35
N LYS A 124 -6.60 2.79 -1.74
CA LYS A 124 -8.06 2.98 -1.55
C LYS A 124 -8.43 4.17 -0.66
N LYS A 125 -7.53 4.57 0.23
CA LYS A 125 -7.74 5.69 1.17
C LYS A 125 -7.44 7.05 0.52
N ALA A 126 -6.64 7.07 -0.55
CA ALA A 126 -6.38 8.28 -1.31
C ALA A 126 -7.57 8.65 -2.21
N ILE A 127 -7.85 9.94 -2.25
CA ILE A 127 -8.96 10.57 -2.98
C ILE A 127 -8.44 11.04 -4.34
N SER A 128 -7.43 11.90 -4.37
CA SER A 128 -6.94 12.51 -5.61
C SER A 128 -6.05 11.57 -6.44
N PHE A 129 -6.03 11.78 -7.77
CA PHE A 129 -5.14 11.05 -8.66
C PHE A 129 -3.66 11.31 -8.35
N ASN A 130 -3.32 12.53 -7.93
CA ASN A 130 -1.95 12.87 -7.54
C ASN A 130 -1.50 12.08 -6.31
N ALA A 131 -2.34 12.03 -5.26
CA ALA A 131 -2.06 11.22 -4.07
C ALA A 131 -1.86 9.74 -4.41
N LYS A 132 -2.75 9.19 -5.25
CA LYS A 132 -2.67 7.83 -5.77
C LYS A 132 -1.38 7.55 -6.52
N LYS A 133 -0.93 8.49 -7.36
CA LYS A 133 0.35 8.39 -8.07
C LYS A 133 1.53 8.35 -7.10
N VAL A 134 1.57 9.26 -6.11
CA VAL A 134 2.63 9.27 -5.10
C VAL A 134 2.71 7.93 -4.35
N ILE A 135 1.57 7.31 -4.03
CA ILE A 135 1.54 5.97 -3.40
C ILE A 135 2.23 4.91 -4.26
N PHE A 136 2.11 4.96 -5.59
CA PHE A 136 2.84 4.02 -6.46
C PHE A 136 4.35 4.21 -6.41
N GLU A 137 4.82 5.44 -6.22
CA GLU A 137 6.25 5.77 -6.13
C GLU A 137 6.90 5.41 -4.78
N LEU A 138 6.09 5.22 -3.73
CA LEU A 138 6.57 4.82 -2.41
C LEU A 138 7.09 3.38 -2.40
N SER A 139 8.18 3.15 -1.66
CA SER A 139 8.70 1.82 -1.40
C SER A 139 7.75 1.00 -0.53
N HIS A 140 7.94 -0.32 -0.52
CA HIS A 140 7.18 -1.19 0.38
C HIS A 140 7.40 -0.81 1.85
N ASP A 141 8.65 -0.55 2.24
CA ASP A 141 9.01 -0.23 3.62
C ASP A 141 8.35 1.07 4.09
N ASN A 142 8.30 2.10 3.22
CA ASN A 142 7.58 3.34 3.53
C ASN A 142 6.10 3.06 3.78
N ILE A 143 5.46 2.27 2.94
CA ILE A 143 4.04 1.94 3.08
C ILE A 143 3.79 1.12 4.34
N GLN A 144 4.69 0.21 4.68
CA GLN A 144 4.58 -0.57 5.92
C GLN A 144 4.61 0.37 7.15
N VAL A 145 5.57 1.29 7.21
CA VAL A 145 5.67 2.29 8.28
C VAL A 145 4.40 3.14 8.38
N ILE A 146 3.86 3.56 7.23
CA ILE A 146 2.62 4.34 7.15
C ILE A 146 1.44 3.55 7.74
N LEU A 147 1.28 2.28 7.36
CA LEU A 147 0.14 1.45 7.79
C LEU A 147 0.25 0.94 9.23
N ASP A 148 1.46 0.83 9.77
CA ASP A 148 1.69 0.37 11.14
C ASP A 148 1.31 1.42 12.19
N ASN A 149 1.18 2.70 11.79
CA ASN A 149 0.85 3.80 12.68
C ASN A 149 -0.23 4.71 12.08
N LYS A 150 -1.43 4.70 12.69
CA LYS A 150 -2.57 5.49 12.21
C LYS A 150 -2.33 7.00 12.16
N ASP A 151 -1.56 7.55 13.11
CA ASP A 151 -1.26 8.98 13.14
C ASP A 151 -0.33 9.36 11.96
N ILE A 152 0.65 8.51 11.66
CA ILE A 152 1.53 8.68 10.48
C ILE A 152 0.70 8.50 9.20
N GLU A 153 -0.18 7.50 9.17
CA GLU A 153 -1.08 7.26 8.04
C GLU A 153 -1.89 8.51 7.69
N GLU A 154 -2.56 9.09 8.66
CA GLU A 154 -3.40 10.27 8.47
C GLU A 154 -2.57 11.48 8.02
N LYS A 155 -1.41 11.72 8.66
CA LYS A 155 -0.50 12.81 8.25
C LYS A 155 -0.03 12.65 6.81
N VAL A 156 0.36 11.44 6.41
CA VAL A 156 0.85 11.16 5.06
C VAL A 156 -0.27 11.32 4.05
N LEU A 157 -1.45 10.75 4.30
CA LEU A 157 -2.62 10.91 3.43
C LEU A 157 -2.95 12.41 3.25
N ASN A 158 -3.05 13.17 4.34
CA ASN A 158 -3.29 14.62 4.27
C ASN A 158 -2.19 15.35 3.48
N ALA A 159 -0.92 14.98 3.66
CA ALA A 159 0.19 15.61 2.94
C ALA A 159 0.09 15.36 1.42
N ILE A 160 -0.12 14.11 0.99
CA ILE A 160 -0.18 13.77 -0.44
C ILE A 160 -1.43 14.35 -1.13
N GLU A 161 -2.56 14.45 -0.41
CA GLU A 161 -3.74 15.14 -0.92
C GLU A 161 -3.51 16.63 -1.12
N ASN A 162 -2.65 17.24 -0.30
CA ASN A 162 -2.22 18.63 -0.43
C ASN A 162 -0.99 18.82 -1.33
N GLY A 163 -0.65 17.83 -2.15
CA GLY A 163 0.38 17.96 -3.19
C GLY A 163 1.80 17.56 -2.79
N ALA A 164 2.00 16.96 -1.61
CA ALA A 164 3.31 16.44 -1.22
C ALA A 164 3.76 15.32 -2.17
N ASN A 165 5.01 15.36 -2.61
CA ASN A 165 5.60 14.34 -3.47
C ASN A 165 6.34 13.27 -2.65
N LYS A 166 6.87 12.24 -3.33
CA LYS A 166 7.66 11.17 -2.69
C LYS A 166 8.76 11.66 -1.76
N LYS A 167 9.52 12.70 -2.12
CA LYS A 167 10.63 13.22 -1.31
C LYS A 167 10.11 13.86 -0.03
N ASP A 168 8.99 14.56 -0.11
CA ASP A 168 8.35 15.18 1.06
C ASP A 168 7.87 14.11 2.04
N ILE A 169 7.26 13.04 1.53
CA ILE A 169 6.84 11.90 2.36
C ILE A 169 8.04 11.19 2.98
N GLN A 170 9.13 11.00 2.26
CA GLN A 170 10.36 10.41 2.83
C GLN A 170 10.93 11.24 3.98
N LYS A 171 10.94 12.58 3.85
CA LYS A 171 11.35 13.47 4.94
C LYS A 171 10.42 13.35 6.14
N LEU A 172 9.10 13.39 5.91
CA LEU A 172 8.09 13.24 6.96
C LEU A 172 8.29 11.94 7.73
N LEU A 173 8.40 10.80 7.04
CA LEU A 173 8.60 9.49 7.66
C LEU A 173 9.89 9.44 8.48
N THR A 174 10.97 10.07 8.01
CA THR A 174 12.24 10.14 8.73
C THR A 174 12.10 10.96 10.02
N THR A 175 11.44 12.12 9.96
CA THR A 175 11.19 12.96 11.14
C THR A 175 10.28 12.27 12.17
N GLU A 176 9.24 11.59 11.73
CA GLU A 176 8.32 10.86 12.62
C GLU A 176 9.01 9.65 13.26
N GLN A 177 9.82 8.89 12.51
CA GLN A 177 10.62 7.78 13.05
C GLN A 177 11.62 8.25 14.10
N LEU A 178 12.33 9.35 13.85
CA LEU A 178 13.22 9.97 14.84
C LEU A 178 12.45 10.42 16.09
N SER A 179 11.28 11.03 15.92
CA SER A 179 10.43 11.48 17.03
C SER A 179 9.88 10.32 17.86
N PHE A 180 9.54 9.20 17.21
CA PHE A 180 9.10 7.98 17.86
C PHE A 180 10.23 7.32 18.65
N ASN A 181 11.44 7.24 18.09
CA ASN A 181 12.61 6.71 18.77
C ASN A 181 13.00 7.57 20.00
N ILE A 182 12.94 8.90 19.89
CA ILE A 182 13.19 9.82 21.02
C ILE A 182 12.13 9.66 22.12
N LYS A 183 10.86 9.42 21.76
CA LYS A 183 9.80 9.13 22.75
C LYS A 183 10.02 7.77 23.43
N GLN A 184 10.42 6.74 22.69
CA GLN A 184 10.76 5.43 23.26
C GLN A 184 11.99 5.46 24.16
N GLU A 185 13.05 6.21 23.81
CA GLU A 185 14.21 6.42 24.70
C GLU A 185 13.84 7.09 26.03
N LYS A 186 12.87 8.01 26.00
CA LYS A 186 12.37 8.66 27.23
C LYS A 186 11.45 7.76 28.07
N GLU A 187 10.67 6.86 27.45
CA GLU A 187 9.77 5.94 28.16
C GLU A 187 10.46 4.65 28.65
N THR A 188 11.67 4.31 28.21
CA THR A 188 12.31 3.01 28.53
C THR A 188 13.40 3.06 29.61
N PHE A 189 13.79 4.23 30.12
CA PHE A 189 14.74 4.36 31.23
C PHE A 189 14.09 4.85 32.54
N GLU A 190 12.86 4.43 32.81
CA GLU A 190 12.10 4.82 34.01
C GLU A 190 12.08 3.74 35.11
N LYS A 191 13.17 2.99 35.27
CA LYS A 191 13.42 2.25 36.52
C LYS A 191 14.84 2.49 36.98
N ASP A 192 14.97 3.26 38.05
CA ASP A 192 16.17 3.24 38.89
C ASP A 192 16.40 1.80 39.34
N ILE A 193 17.31 1.10 38.65
CA ILE A 193 17.72 -0.25 39.07
C ILE A 193 18.49 -0.07 40.38
N ASN A 194 17.88 -0.48 41.49
CA ASN A 194 18.58 -0.50 42.77
C ASN A 194 19.55 -1.69 42.82
N PHE A 195 20.75 -1.49 42.26
CA PHE A 195 21.81 -2.49 42.22
C PHE A 195 22.23 -2.97 43.62
N SER A 196 22.11 -2.12 44.64
CA SER A 196 22.45 -2.50 46.02
C SER A 196 21.49 -3.55 46.59
N SER A 197 20.18 -3.39 46.35
CA SER A 197 19.16 -4.36 46.78
C SER A 197 19.34 -5.70 46.07
N ILE A 198 19.59 -5.66 44.76
CA ILE A 198 19.80 -6.87 43.95
C ILE A 198 21.06 -7.62 44.39
N SER A 199 22.15 -6.90 44.67
CA SER A 199 23.39 -7.48 45.17
C SER A 199 23.16 -8.21 46.49
N ASN A 200 22.50 -7.55 47.46
CA ASN A 200 22.23 -8.13 48.78
C ASN A 200 21.36 -9.38 48.69
N GLU A 201 20.28 -9.35 47.91
CA GLU A 201 19.41 -10.52 47.72
C GLU A 201 20.13 -11.71 47.08
N ILE A 202 21.09 -11.45 46.20
CA ILE A 202 21.90 -12.49 45.58
C ILE A 202 22.82 -13.11 46.62
N PHE A 203 23.50 -12.31 47.44
CA PHE A 203 24.35 -12.81 48.53
C PHE A 203 23.55 -13.66 49.53
N ASP A 204 22.39 -13.17 49.96
CA ASP A 204 21.54 -13.86 50.95
C ASP A 204 21.01 -15.20 50.44
N LYS A 205 20.68 -15.28 49.15
CA LYS A 205 20.09 -16.48 48.55
C LYS A 205 21.13 -17.41 47.94
N TRP A 206 22.39 -16.96 47.79
CA TRP A 206 23.42 -17.66 47.01
C TRP A 206 23.62 -19.09 47.48
N GLU A 207 23.83 -19.30 48.78
CA GLU A 207 24.12 -20.63 49.33
C GLU A 207 22.99 -21.62 49.07
N ASN A 208 21.75 -21.15 49.06
CA ASN A 208 20.54 -21.97 48.87
C ASN A 208 20.17 -22.19 47.39
N LEU A 209 20.92 -21.64 46.43
CA LEU A 209 20.69 -21.89 45.01
C LEU A 209 21.28 -23.23 44.56
N ASP A 210 20.53 -23.96 43.74
CA ASP A 210 21.04 -25.14 43.05
C ASP A 210 22.15 -24.78 42.05
N SER A 211 23.00 -25.77 41.74
CA SER A 211 24.19 -25.59 40.89
C SER A 211 23.86 -25.08 39.48
N ARG A 212 22.70 -25.44 38.93
CA ARG A 212 22.25 -24.95 37.61
C ARG A 212 21.90 -23.47 37.66
N LYS A 213 21.20 -23.01 38.70
CA LYS A 213 20.87 -21.60 38.92
C LYS A 213 22.11 -20.76 39.19
N LYS A 214 23.04 -21.23 40.04
CA LYS A 214 24.33 -20.56 40.29
C LYS A 214 25.08 -20.28 38.99
N LYS A 215 25.23 -21.29 38.13
CA LYS A 215 25.89 -21.17 36.81
C LYS A 215 25.18 -20.18 35.87
N LYS A 216 23.85 -20.12 35.91
CA LYS A 216 23.06 -19.18 35.11
C LYS A 216 23.26 -17.74 35.58
N VAL A 217 23.27 -17.50 36.89
CA VAL A 217 23.52 -16.16 37.48
C VAL A 217 24.92 -15.68 37.12
N GLU A 218 25.94 -16.54 37.28
CA GLU A 218 27.33 -16.22 36.91
C GLU A 218 27.48 -15.85 35.42
N THR A 219 26.83 -16.60 34.54
CA THR A 219 26.84 -16.32 33.09
C THR A 219 26.23 -14.95 32.78
N LEU A 220 25.16 -14.56 33.47
CA LEU A 220 24.51 -13.26 33.29
C LEU A 220 25.40 -12.12 33.79
N PHE A 221 26.07 -12.27 34.94
CA PHE A 221 27.04 -11.30 35.41
C PHE A 221 28.21 -11.10 34.46
N ILE A 222 28.74 -12.18 33.86
CA ILE A 222 29.80 -12.09 32.85
C ILE A 222 29.32 -11.29 31.63
N LYS A 223 28.08 -11.52 31.16
CA LYS A 223 27.50 -10.76 30.04
C LYS A 223 27.34 -9.28 30.39
N ILE A 224 26.84 -8.97 31.59
CA ILE A 224 26.72 -7.59 32.08
C ILE A 224 28.09 -6.93 32.15
N LYS A 225 29.10 -7.60 32.73
CA LYS A 225 30.47 -7.08 32.84
C LYS A 225 31.10 -6.82 31.47
N LYS A 226 30.85 -7.68 30.48
CA LYS A 226 31.29 -7.44 29.10
C LYS A 226 30.66 -6.16 28.56
N ILE A 227 29.34 -6.00 28.71
CA ILE A 227 28.62 -4.82 28.21
C ILE A 227 29.11 -3.52 28.86
N ILE A 228 29.33 -3.51 30.19
CA ILE A 228 29.78 -2.30 30.92
C ILE A 228 31.22 -1.91 30.57
N ASN A 229 32.07 -2.88 30.24
CA ASN A 229 33.48 -2.65 29.92
C ASN A 229 33.76 -2.64 28.40
N SER A 230 32.72 -2.57 27.56
CA SER A 230 32.82 -2.42 26.10
C SER A 230 32.87 -0.93 25.73
#